data_AF-A0A2W1NR91-F1
#
_entry.id   AF-A0A2W1NR91-F1
#
_cell.length_a   1.000
_cell.length_b   1.000
_cell.length_c   1.000
_cell.angle_alpha   90.00
_cell.angle_beta   90.00
_cell.angle_gamma   90.00
#
_symmetry.space_group_name_H-M   'P 1'
#
loop_
_entity.id
_entity.type
_entity.pdbx_description
1 polymer ?
#
loop_
_entity_poly.entity_id
_entity_poly.type
_entity_poly.pdbx_seq_one_letter_code
_entity_poly.pdbx_strand_id
1 'polypeptide(L)'
;MSSLYQDLPWYRSPRYSTDLEEQLCTQPRDKIKEIQSLRFKEVVSYTWENIPFYRWLWSEAGVSPDHIHTIDDIQKLPTWNKNTQRMMIERHPPFGNYYTFSNLSDANFIVSTSGTTGLPVMMPIKEEDIPGLQDTWARTMGFVGVNSRDIVQNVFTFNTMGGSWCGAGGALGVGATLLPTSSGKTTPSVKQVQWIKQAGVTVMYGTASYMNHLAKIAEEEGLDLPASTVRFLITAGEMVSEGIRKELERKWGAKHYDLYGTVDTMTWSSVNCDHSRAEHGRPGMHVWEDFGIIEVLNENGKRTANREYGNMTVTSWAWKNSPRIRFSTGDRVAVDDTPCKCGRNLTRMLPIQGRVDDMIRIKGQNIFPMGIEDLLKSMECDISEYVVEIERCDGMDQLTLTIEHNIGNDDFSEDIRNRFNYRFNVTPQVKIVPPGSTAEITGAGKETKVKRIFDKRIKVNS
;
A
#
# COMPACT_ATOMS: atom_id res chain seq x y z
N MET A 1 24.61 13.60 21.33
CA MET A 1 23.87 12.91 20.25
C MET A 1 24.24 11.45 20.37
N SER A 2 23.25 10.55 20.46
CA SER A 2 23.52 9.13 20.71
C SER A 2 24.50 8.59 19.65
N SER A 3 25.61 8.00 20.10
CA SER A 3 26.65 7.36 19.28
C SER A 3 26.12 6.21 18.41
N LEU A 4 24.83 5.87 18.55
CA LEU A 4 24.19 4.77 17.84
C LEU A 4 24.32 4.79 16.32
N TYR A 5 24.36 5.97 15.71
CA TYR A 5 24.43 6.10 14.25
C TYR A 5 25.85 6.04 13.69
N GLN A 6 26.87 6.29 14.52
CA GLN A 6 28.26 6.42 14.06
C GLN A 6 29.02 5.08 14.06
N ASP A 7 28.58 4.10 14.86
CA ASP A 7 29.29 2.84 15.07
C ASP A 7 28.65 1.61 14.40
N LEU A 8 27.68 1.81 13.48
CA LEU A 8 27.02 0.69 12.80
C LEU A 8 27.81 0.27 11.54
N PRO A 9 28.16 -1.02 11.38
CA PRO A 9 28.84 -1.49 10.17
C PRO A 9 27.96 -1.28 8.93
N TRP A 10 28.61 -0.93 7.82
CA TRP A 10 27.95 -0.52 6.56
C TRP A 10 27.04 -1.62 5.95
N TYR A 11 27.27 -2.90 6.30
CA TYR A 11 26.42 -4.02 5.93
C TYR A 11 26.17 -4.92 7.14
N ARG A 12 24.92 -4.95 7.65
CA ARG A 12 24.46 -5.88 8.69
C ARG A 12 23.72 -7.05 8.06
N SER A 13 23.89 -8.25 8.62
CA SER A 13 23.06 -9.41 8.30
C SER A 13 22.78 -10.18 9.60
N PRO A 14 21.52 -10.24 10.08
CA PRO A 14 20.34 -9.59 9.51
C PRO A 14 20.42 -8.05 9.58
N ARG A 15 19.77 -7.37 8.64
CA ARG A 15 19.61 -5.90 8.57
C ARG A 15 18.61 -5.38 9.61
N TYR A 16 17.76 -6.24 10.16
CA TYR A 16 16.85 -5.94 11.26
C TYR A 16 17.47 -6.25 12.63
N SER A 17 17.28 -5.36 13.61
CA SER A 17 17.74 -5.52 14.99
C SER A 17 16.66 -5.08 15.97
N THR A 18 16.24 -5.97 16.87
CA THR A 18 15.25 -5.68 17.91
C THR A 18 15.66 -4.50 18.79
N ASP A 19 16.95 -4.40 19.12
CA ASP A 19 17.47 -3.35 20.01
C ASP A 19 17.42 -1.97 19.35
N LEU A 20 17.67 -1.91 18.03
CA LEU A 20 17.54 -0.68 17.26
C LEU A 20 16.07 -0.26 17.15
N GLU A 21 15.17 -1.23 16.95
CA GLU A 21 13.73 -0.95 16.95
C GLU A 21 13.23 -0.42 18.29
N GLU A 22 13.68 -0.99 19.40
CA GLU A 22 13.34 -0.48 20.73
C GLU A 22 13.79 0.97 20.85
N GLN A 23 15.00 1.27 20.42
CA GLN A 23 15.56 2.61 20.51
C GLN A 23 14.95 3.64 19.55
N LEU A 24 14.40 3.24 18.40
CA LEU A 24 13.80 4.16 17.43
C LEU A 24 12.28 4.31 17.60
N CYS A 25 11.58 3.22 17.93
CA CYS A 25 10.12 3.17 17.85
C CYS A 25 9.40 3.39 19.17
N THR A 26 10.09 3.25 20.30
CA THR A 26 9.50 3.39 21.66
C THR A 26 9.81 4.73 22.31
N GLN A 27 10.60 5.58 21.65
CA GLN A 27 10.92 6.92 22.15
C GLN A 27 9.67 7.79 22.31
N PRO A 28 9.67 8.75 23.24
CA PRO A 28 8.61 9.76 23.31
C PRO A 28 8.45 10.52 21.97
N ARG A 29 7.23 10.96 21.65
CA ARG A 29 6.93 11.67 20.38
C ARG A 29 7.84 12.86 20.12
N ASP A 30 8.18 13.63 21.16
CA ASP A 30 9.07 14.80 21.01
C ASP A 30 10.47 14.41 20.53
N LYS A 31 10.98 13.23 20.95
CA LYS A 31 12.27 12.70 20.51
C LYS A 31 12.21 12.16 19.08
N ILE A 32 11.12 11.50 18.71
CA ILE A 32 10.87 11.10 17.31
C ILE A 32 10.85 12.35 16.42
N LYS A 33 10.16 13.42 16.86
CA LYS A 33 10.06 14.69 16.13
C LYS A 33 11.38 15.44 16.01
N GLU A 34 12.24 15.37 17.03
CA GLU A 34 13.61 15.89 17.00
C GLU A 34 14.43 15.20 15.89
N ILE A 35 14.38 13.87 15.83
CA ILE A 35 15.05 13.06 14.81
C ILE A 35 14.51 13.39 13.41
N GLN A 36 13.17 13.47 13.26
CA GLN A 36 12.53 13.87 12.01
C GLN A 36 12.98 15.25 11.55
N SER A 37 13.08 16.22 12.47
CA SER A 37 13.48 17.60 12.14
C SER A 37 14.93 17.67 11.66
N LEU A 38 15.83 16.94 12.32
CA LEU A 38 17.23 16.84 11.91
C LEU A 38 17.35 16.23 10.51
N ARG A 39 16.72 15.06 10.28
CA ARG A 39 16.75 14.38 8.99
C ARG A 39 16.10 15.18 7.87
N PHE A 40 14.96 15.81 8.15
CA PHE A 40 14.23 16.58 7.15
C PHE A 40 15.02 17.79 6.69
N LYS A 41 15.70 18.50 7.61
CA LYS A 41 16.58 19.62 7.25
C LYS A 41 17.72 19.17 6.33
N GLU A 42 18.40 18.06 6.67
CA GLU A 42 19.46 17.47 5.84
C GLU A 42 18.95 17.13 4.43
N VAL A 43 17.79 16.46 4.35
CA VAL A 43 17.16 16.05 3.10
C VAL A 43 16.75 17.26 2.26
N VAL A 44 16.17 18.30 2.86
CA VAL A 44 15.77 19.52 2.14
C VAL A 44 16.99 20.22 1.53
N SER A 45 18.05 20.45 2.32
CA SER A 45 19.29 21.06 1.79
C SER A 45 19.89 20.22 0.67
N TYR A 46 20.05 18.91 0.90
CA TYR A 46 20.63 17.99 -0.08
C TYR A 46 19.84 17.97 -1.39
N THR A 47 18.52 17.91 -1.32
CA THR A 47 17.66 17.84 -2.52
C THR A 47 17.63 19.13 -3.31
N TRP A 48 17.63 20.28 -2.64
CA TRP A 48 17.77 21.58 -3.30
C TRP A 48 19.07 21.70 -4.10
N GLU A 49 20.17 21.22 -3.52
CA GLU A 49 21.50 21.26 -4.13
C GLU A 49 21.66 20.25 -5.28
N ASN A 50 21.10 19.06 -5.14
CA ASN A 50 21.42 17.93 -6.03
C ASN A 50 20.30 17.51 -6.99
N ILE A 51 19.06 17.99 -6.80
CA ILE A 51 17.91 17.54 -7.60
C ILE A 51 17.21 18.75 -8.23
N PRO A 52 17.38 18.98 -9.56
CA PRO A 52 16.84 20.14 -10.27
C PRO A 52 15.33 20.35 -10.09
N PHE A 53 14.56 19.26 -10.04
CA PHE A 53 13.11 19.32 -9.81
C PHE A 53 12.74 20.08 -8.53
N TYR A 54 13.38 19.78 -7.39
CA TYR A 54 13.03 20.41 -6.12
C TYR A 54 13.49 21.86 -6.06
N ARG A 55 14.65 22.18 -6.64
CA ARG A 55 15.10 23.56 -6.79
C ARG A 55 14.08 24.40 -7.55
N TRP A 56 13.62 23.92 -8.69
CA TRP A 56 12.58 24.58 -9.48
C TRP A 56 11.27 24.69 -8.69
N LEU A 57 10.74 23.57 -8.20
CA LEU A 57 9.44 23.51 -7.52
C LEU A 57 9.36 24.46 -6.31
N TRP A 58 10.42 24.53 -5.50
CA TRP A 58 10.43 25.38 -4.31
C TRP A 58 10.73 26.85 -4.65
N SER A 59 11.57 27.12 -5.66
CA SER A 59 11.80 28.50 -6.12
C SER A 59 10.51 29.15 -6.63
N GLU A 60 9.70 28.41 -7.40
CA GLU A 60 8.38 28.88 -7.87
C GLU A 60 7.41 29.18 -6.72
N ALA A 61 7.55 28.46 -5.60
CA ALA A 61 6.77 28.69 -4.38
C ALA A 61 7.37 29.79 -3.48
N GLY A 62 8.50 30.39 -3.84
CA GLY A 62 9.21 31.37 -3.03
C GLY A 62 9.85 30.78 -1.76
N VAL A 63 10.18 29.49 -1.77
CA VAL A 63 10.74 28.77 -0.61
C VAL A 63 12.16 28.28 -0.90
N SER A 64 13.07 28.45 0.06
CA SER A 64 14.44 27.94 0.05
C SER A 64 14.69 27.07 1.29
N PRO A 65 15.80 26.31 1.34
CA PRO A 65 16.17 25.53 2.52
C PRO A 65 16.27 26.35 3.81
N ASP A 66 16.62 27.64 3.73
CA ASP A 66 16.75 28.53 4.90
C ASP A 66 15.41 28.76 5.62
N HIS A 67 14.28 28.53 4.95
CA HIS A 67 12.95 28.63 5.57
C HIS A 67 12.56 27.38 6.36
N ILE A 68 13.37 26.31 6.33
CA ILE A 68 13.07 25.01 6.95
C ILE A 68 13.98 24.82 8.18
N HIS A 69 13.39 24.86 9.37
CA HIS A 69 14.09 24.69 10.64
C HIS A 69 13.68 23.42 11.37
N THR A 70 12.41 23.02 11.24
CA THR A 70 11.83 21.85 11.88
C THR A 70 10.95 21.07 10.91
N ILE A 71 10.53 19.86 11.30
CA ILE A 71 9.58 19.08 10.50
C ILE A 71 8.21 19.77 10.31
N ASP A 72 7.83 20.72 11.17
CA ASP A 72 6.57 21.44 11.03
C ASP A 72 6.60 22.44 9.86
N ASP A 73 7.78 22.92 9.47
CA ASP A 73 7.97 23.83 8.34
C ASP A 73 7.69 23.17 6.98
N ILE A 74 7.53 21.85 6.95
CA ILE A 74 7.14 21.11 5.75
C ILE A 74 5.89 21.70 5.08
N GLN A 75 4.96 22.33 5.82
CA GLN A 75 3.77 22.97 5.24
C GLN A 75 4.08 24.15 4.30
N LYS A 76 5.29 24.72 4.36
CA LYS A 76 5.76 25.75 3.43
C LYS A 76 6.06 25.16 2.05
N LEU A 77 6.45 23.90 1.98
CA LEU A 77 6.80 23.26 0.71
C LEU A 77 5.52 22.89 -0.07
N PRO A 78 5.47 23.13 -1.39
CA PRO A 78 4.34 22.71 -2.21
C PRO A 78 4.26 21.19 -2.30
N THR A 79 3.03 20.66 -2.39
CA THR A 79 2.80 19.26 -2.74
C THR A 79 2.95 19.05 -4.24
N TRP A 80 3.35 17.86 -4.66
CA TRP A 80 3.29 17.43 -6.05
C TRP A 80 2.72 16.02 -6.15
N ASN A 81 2.33 15.58 -7.34
CA ASN A 81 1.61 14.32 -7.52
C ASN A 81 2.02 13.61 -8.81
N LYS A 82 1.31 12.52 -9.13
CA LYS A 82 1.55 11.71 -10.31
C LYS A 82 1.39 12.47 -11.64
N ASN A 83 0.58 13.51 -11.70
CA ASN A 83 0.45 14.35 -12.91
C ASN A 83 1.69 15.23 -13.08
N THR A 84 2.19 15.84 -12.01
CA THR A 84 3.49 16.53 -12.03
C THR A 84 4.61 15.57 -12.44
N GLN A 85 4.61 14.35 -11.90
CA GLN A 85 5.59 13.32 -12.26
C GLN A 85 5.60 13.02 -13.77
N ARG A 86 4.42 12.80 -14.38
CA ARG A 86 4.27 12.57 -15.82
C ARG A 86 4.77 13.75 -16.64
N MET A 87 4.37 14.96 -16.28
CA MET A 87 4.84 16.18 -16.93
C MET A 87 6.38 16.29 -16.88
N MET A 88 7.00 15.97 -15.75
CA MET A 88 8.46 16.01 -15.64
C MET A 88 9.15 14.92 -16.47
N ILE A 89 8.54 13.73 -16.61
CA ILE A 89 9.04 12.66 -17.47
C ILE A 89 8.99 13.10 -18.95
N GLU A 90 7.88 13.71 -19.37
CA GLU A 90 7.73 14.21 -20.75
C GLU A 90 8.75 15.31 -21.07
N ARG A 91 9.00 16.23 -20.13
CA ARG A 91 9.99 17.31 -20.29
C ARG A 91 11.44 16.84 -20.19
N HIS A 92 11.69 15.80 -19.38
CA HIS A 92 13.03 15.29 -19.09
C HIS A 92 13.04 13.76 -19.19
N PRO A 93 12.92 13.19 -20.39
CA PRO A 93 12.92 11.75 -20.57
C PRO A 93 14.26 11.13 -20.12
N PRO A 94 14.25 9.85 -19.68
CA PRO A 94 13.12 8.94 -19.70
C PRO A 94 12.36 8.81 -18.37
N PHE A 95 12.84 9.45 -17.29
CA PHE A 95 12.28 9.29 -15.93
C PHE A 95 12.13 10.60 -15.15
N GLY A 96 12.29 11.76 -15.78
CA GLY A 96 12.18 13.07 -15.13
C GLY A 96 13.46 13.52 -14.42
N ASN A 97 13.52 14.79 -14.03
CA ASN A 97 14.68 15.41 -13.36
C ASN A 97 14.54 15.46 -11.82
N TYR A 98 13.77 14.53 -11.25
CA TYR A 98 13.58 14.37 -9.80
C TYR A 98 14.50 13.27 -9.21
N TYR A 99 15.66 13.07 -9.85
CA TYR A 99 16.75 12.22 -9.43
C TYR A 99 18.05 13.03 -9.37
N THR A 100 19.04 12.52 -8.65
CA THR A 100 20.41 13.08 -8.61
C THR A 100 21.24 12.77 -9.87
N PHE A 101 20.71 11.95 -10.77
CA PHE A 101 21.35 11.52 -12.01
C PHE A 101 20.38 11.66 -13.18
N SER A 102 20.91 11.71 -14.40
CA SER A 102 20.12 11.94 -15.63
C SER A 102 20.17 10.79 -16.63
N ASN A 103 21.13 9.88 -16.52
CA ASN A 103 21.25 8.75 -17.45
C ASN A 103 20.67 7.49 -16.82
N LEU A 104 19.85 6.76 -17.59
CA LEU A 104 19.25 5.51 -17.10
C LEU A 104 20.30 4.44 -16.80
N SER A 105 21.44 4.47 -17.50
CA SER A 105 22.59 3.57 -17.28
C SER A 105 23.28 3.76 -15.92
N ASP A 106 23.02 4.87 -15.23
CA ASP A 106 23.58 5.12 -13.90
C ASP A 106 22.78 4.40 -12.79
N ALA A 107 21.65 3.78 -13.15
CA ALA A 107 20.84 2.97 -12.25
C ALA A 107 21.22 1.50 -12.32
N ASN A 108 21.10 0.79 -11.20
CA ASN A 108 21.40 -0.63 -11.09
C ASN A 108 20.15 -1.49 -11.29
N PHE A 109 18.97 -0.94 -10.99
CA PHE A 109 17.71 -1.66 -11.07
C PHE A 109 16.59 -0.71 -11.51
N ILE A 110 15.61 -1.20 -12.27
CA ILE A 110 14.47 -0.39 -12.70
C ILE A 110 13.20 -1.10 -12.27
N VAL A 111 12.37 -0.38 -11.51
CA VAL A 111 10.99 -0.78 -11.26
C VAL A 111 10.04 0.09 -12.09
N SER A 112 8.84 -0.42 -12.35
CA SER A 112 7.79 0.34 -13.01
C SER A 112 6.45 0.18 -12.31
N THR A 113 5.61 1.20 -12.43
CA THR A 113 4.19 1.08 -12.06
C THR A 113 3.41 0.44 -13.19
N SER A 114 2.40 -0.35 -12.86
CA SER A 114 1.45 -0.92 -13.84
C SER A 114 0.60 0.13 -14.58
N GLY A 115 0.66 1.42 -14.18
CA GLY A 115 0.08 2.56 -14.89
C GLY A 115 -1.44 2.47 -15.10
N THR A 116 -2.25 3.09 -14.24
CA THR A 116 -3.72 3.17 -14.43
C THR A 116 -4.15 3.94 -15.68
N THR A 117 -3.22 4.66 -16.33
CA THR A 117 -3.43 5.49 -17.53
C THR A 117 -2.74 4.95 -18.78
N GLY A 118 -2.22 3.71 -18.76
CA GLY A 118 -1.66 3.03 -19.94
C GLY A 118 -0.15 3.25 -20.20
N LEU A 119 0.48 4.29 -19.65
CA LEU A 119 1.94 4.48 -19.76
C LEU A 119 2.63 4.13 -18.42
N PRO A 120 3.46 3.08 -18.38
CA PRO A 120 4.21 2.71 -17.18
C PRO A 120 5.30 3.74 -16.90
N VAL A 121 5.38 4.24 -15.66
CA VAL A 121 6.46 5.10 -15.21
C VAL A 121 7.65 4.25 -14.80
N MET A 122 8.81 4.49 -15.41
CA MET A 122 10.08 3.91 -14.97
C MET A 122 10.59 4.64 -13.73
N MET A 123 11.03 3.87 -12.75
CA MET A 123 11.63 4.33 -11.51
C MET A 123 12.98 3.62 -11.34
N PRO A 124 14.06 4.26 -11.80
CA PRO A 124 15.39 3.71 -11.65
C PRO A 124 15.84 3.80 -10.17
N ILE A 125 16.57 2.78 -9.74
CA ILE A 125 17.12 2.63 -8.39
C ILE A 125 18.63 2.50 -8.52
N LYS A 126 19.34 3.38 -7.81
CA LYS A 126 20.80 3.38 -7.74
C LYS A 126 21.28 2.39 -6.68
N GLU A 127 22.50 1.87 -6.83
CA GLU A 127 23.11 0.94 -5.87
C GLU A 127 23.06 1.46 -4.44
N GLU A 128 23.32 2.76 -4.27
CA GLU A 128 23.38 3.41 -2.97
C GLU A 128 22.02 3.46 -2.25
N ASP A 129 20.92 3.25 -2.97
CA ASP A 129 19.56 3.24 -2.42
C ASP A 129 19.03 1.83 -2.11
N ILE A 130 19.68 0.78 -2.65
CA ILE A 130 19.30 -0.61 -2.39
C ILE A 130 19.33 -0.94 -0.89
N PRO A 131 20.34 -0.50 -0.09
CA PRO A 131 20.32 -0.70 1.35
C PRO A 131 19.09 -0.10 2.04
N GLY A 132 18.65 1.11 1.66
CA GLY A 132 17.47 1.75 2.26
C GLY A 132 16.17 0.99 1.96
N LEU A 133 16.03 0.44 0.74
CA LEU A 133 14.95 -0.48 0.40
C LEU A 133 15.01 -1.75 1.25
N GLN A 134 16.18 -2.36 1.38
CA GLN A 134 16.34 -3.61 2.13
C GLN A 134 16.09 -3.39 3.63
N ASP A 135 16.58 -2.31 4.22
CA ASP A 135 16.41 -2.00 5.63
C ASP A 135 14.94 -1.75 5.98
N THR A 136 14.22 -0.95 5.18
CA THR A 136 12.79 -0.68 5.42
C THR A 136 11.93 -1.94 5.33
N TRP A 137 12.19 -2.82 4.36
CA TRP A 137 11.41 -4.05 4.18
C TRP A 137 11.81 -5.17 5.13
N ALA A 138 13.10 -5.27 5.46
CA ALA A 138 13.57 -6.21 6.48
C ALA A 138 13.01 -5.83 7.84
N ARG A 139 12.97 -4.54 8.16
CA ARG A 139 12.29 -4.04 9.35
C ARG A 139 10.81 -4.40 9.37
N THR A 140 10.11 -4.20 8.27
CA THR A 140 8.70 -4.59 8.14
C THR A 140 8.47 -6.07 8.41
N MET A 141 9.28 -6.97 7.84
CA MET A 141 9.16 -8.41 8.08
C MET A 141 9.61 -8.81 9.49
N GLY A 142 10.71 -8.26 9.97
CA GLY A 142 11.25 -8.52 11.31
C GLY A 142 10.29 -8.06 12.40
N PHE A 143 9.61 -6.94 12.18
CA PHE A 143 8.62 -6.37 13.08
C PHE A 143 7.45 -7.32 13.35
N VAL A 144 6.97 -8.03 12.33
CA VAL A 144 5.88 -9.01 12.50
C VAL A 144 6.37 -10.38 12.98
N GLY A 145 7.69 -10.54 13.17
CA GLY A 145 8.34 -11.71 13.75
C GLY A 145 8.96 -12.68 12.74
N VAL A 146 9.16 -12.27 11.49
CA VAL A 146 9.94 -13.06 10.51
C VAL A 146 11.42 -12.99 10.89
N ASN A 147 12.12 -14.11 10.84
CA ASN A 147 13.54 -14.21 11.22
C ASN A 147 14.26 -15.30 10.40
N SER A 148 15.52 -15.56 10.73
CA SER A 148 16.37 -16.50 9.98
C SER A 148 15.94 -17.96 10.00
N ARG A 149 14.97 -18.34 10.84
CA ARG A 149 14.37 -19.69 10.84
C ARG A 149 13.21 -19.83 9.89
N ASP A 150 12.77 -18.73 9.25
CA ASP A 150 11.64 -18.76 8.35
C ASP A 150 12.01 -19.10 6.92
N ILE A 151 11.05 -19.73 6.24
CA ILE A 151 11.05 -19.96 4.79
C ILE A 151 9.91 -19.12 4.23
N VAL A 152 10.28 -18.04 3.53
CA VAL A 152 9.36 -17.04 2.96
C VAL A 152 9.09 -17.40 1.51
N GLN A 153 7.89 -17.89 1.22
CA GLN A 153 7.42 -18.07 -0.15
C GLN A 153 6.85 -16.75 -0.68
N ASN A 154 7.54 -16.17 -1.65
CA ASN A 154 7.12 -14.93 -2.29
C ASN A 154 6.33 -15.24 -3.56
N VAL A 155 5.02 -15.07 -3.45
CA VAL A 155 4.04 -15.39 -4.50
C VAL A 155 3.58 -14.15 -5.29
N PHE A 156 4.21 -12.99 -5.09
CA PHE A 156 4.06 -11.88 -6.03
C PHE A 156 4.75 -12.19 -7.35
N THR A 157 4.18 -11.71 -8.45
CA THR A 157 4.83 -11.83 -9.77
C THR A 157 6.19 -11.11 -9.76
N PHE A 158 7.26 -11.84 -10.08
CA PHE A 158 8.57 -11.24 -10.34
C PHE A 158 8.58 -10.66 -11.76
N ASN A 159 8.46 -9.35 -11.85
CA ASN A 159 8.53 -8.57 -13.08
C ASN A 159 9.04 -7.15 -12.73
N THR A 160 8.82 -6.15 -13.59
CA THR A 160 9.24 -4.77 -13.31
C THR A 160 8.47 -4.11 -12.14
N MET A 161 7.38 -4.68 -11.63
CA MET A 161 6.73 -4.13 -10.44
C MET A 161 7.59 -4.39 -9.19
N GLY A 162 7.79 -3.35 -8.38
CA GLY A 162 8.71 -3.43 -7.23
C GLY A 162 8.30 -4.36 -6.10
N GLY A 163 7.01 -4.72 -5.95
CA GLY A 163 6.50 -5.41 -4.75
C GLY A 163 7.16 -6.77 -4.45
N SER A 164 7.45 -7.58 -5.48
CA SER A 164 8.17 -8.86 -5.33
C SER A 164 9.62 -8.66 -4.92
N TRP A 165 10.32 -7.71 -5.55
CA TRP A 165 11.71 -7.37 -5.26
C TRP A 165 11.91 -6.80 -3.86
N CYS A 166 10.98 -5.96 -3.39
CA CYS A 166 11.05 -5.42 -2.05
C CYS A 166 10.84 -6.50 -0.98
N GLY A 167 9.88 -7.41 -1.19
CA GLY A 167 9.69 -8.56 -0.31
C GLY A 167 10.89 -9.52 -0.30
N ALA A 168 11.55 -9.70 -1.45
CA ALA A 168 12.80 -10.46 -1.53
C ALA A 168 13.91 -9.79 -0.70
N GLY A 169 14.08 -8.47 -0.83
CA GLY A 169 15.00 -7.68 -0.02
C GLY A 169 14.70 -7.77 1.48
N GLY A 170 13.43 -7.76 1.86
CA GLY A 170 12.99 -7.94 3.23
C GLY A 170 13.33 -9.32 3.80
N ALA A 171 13.01 -10.39 3.07
CA ALA A 171 13.26 -11.76 3.49
C ALA A 171 14.78 -12.03 3.67
N LEU A 172 15.58 -11.65 2.67
CA LEU A 172 17.04 -11.75 2.74
C LEU A 172 17.60 -10.87 3.86
N GLY A 173 17.05 -9.67 4.05
CA GLY A 173 17.49 -8.74 5.08
C GLY A 173 17.21 -9.24 6.50
N VAL A 174 16.14 -9.97 6.77
CA VAL A 174 15.93 -10.62 8.09
C VAL A 174 16.67 -11.96 8.24
N GLY A 175 17.41 -12.38 7.20
CA GLY A 175 18.14 -13.64 7.15
C GLY A 175 17.27 -14.87 6.89
N ALA A 176 16.00 -14.68 6.51
CA ALA A 176 15.10 -15.78 6.18
C ALA A 176 15.49 -16.43 4.85
N THR A 177 15.11 -17.69 4.66
CA THR A 177 15.24 -18.36 3.37
C THR A 177 14.15 -17.85 2.44
N LEU A 178 14.52 -17.25 1.31
CA LEU A 178 13.60 -16.81 0.28
C LEU A 178 13.32 -17.94 -0.71
N LEU A 179 12.04 -18.28 -0.90
CA LEU A 179 11.56 -19.12 -1.99
C LEU A 179 10.82 -18.24 -3.02
N PRO A 180 11.48 -17.76 -4.09
CA PRO A 180 10.93 -16.79 -5.02
C PRO A 180 10.12 -17.46 -6.13
N THR A 181 8.96 -18.01 -5.78
CA THR A 181 8.15 -18.82 -6.72
C THR A 181 7.41 -18.00 -7.76
N SER A 182 7.30 -16.68 -7.59
CA SER A 182 6.43 -15.82 -8.41
C SER A 182 4.95 -16.21 -8.26
N SER A 183 4.04 -15.56 -8.99
CA SER A 183 2.60 -15.85 -8.93
C SER A 183 2.19 -17.03 -9.81
N GLY A 184 0.89 -17.36 -9.78
CA GLY A 184 0.23 -18.35 -10.65
C GLY A 184 0.45 -18.13 -12.15
N LYS A 185 0.82 -16.91 -12.56
CA LYS A 185 1.15 -16.57 -13.95
C LYS A 185 2.49 -17.16 -14.40
N THR A 186 3.40 -17.43 -13.46
CA THR A 186 4.74 -17.98 -13.74
C THR A 186 4.87 -19.41 -13.23
N THR A 187 4.41 -19.65 -12.01
CA THR A 187 4.48 -20.96 -11.35
C THR A 187 3.06 -21.44 -11.07
N PRO A 188 2.62 -22.57 -11.66
CA PRO A 188 1.26 -23.08 -11.48
C PRO A 188 0.85 -23.18 -10.01
N SER A 189 -0.38 -22.78 -9.68
CA SER A 189 -0.87 -22.74 -8.28
C SER A 189 -0.75 -24.10 -7.57
N VAL A 190 -1.00 -25.22 -8.26
CA VAL A 190 -0.78 -26.57 -7.70
C VAL A 190 0.68 -26.77 -7.26
N LYS A 191 1.64 -26.29 -8.07
CA LYS A 191 3.06 -26.36 -7.73
C LYS A 191 3.43 -25.45 -6.55
N GLN A 192 2.74 -24.32 -6.38
CA GLN A 192 2.90 -23.47 -5.18
C GLN A 192 2.54 -24.24 -3.91
N VAL A 193 1.41 -24.96 -3.92
CA VAL A 193 0.97 -25.79 -2.79
C VAL A 193 1.94 -26.93 -2.53
N GLN A 194 2.45 -27.58 -3.58
CA GLN A 194 3.49 -28.61 -3.44
C GLN A 194 4.74 -28.06 -2.75
N TRP A 195 5.16 -26.84 -3.09
CA TRP A 195 6.29 -26.19 -2.43
C TRP A 195 6.04 -25.87 -0.96
N ILE A 196 4.81 -25.48 -0.59
CA ILE A 196 4.44 -25.28 0.82
C ILE A 196 4.74 -26.56 1.62
N LYS A 197 4.29 -27.72 1.10
CA LYS A 197 4.51 -29.03 1.74
C LYS A 197 6.00 -29.43 1.74
N GLN A 198 6.66 -29.36 0.59
CA GLN A 198 8.02 -29.89 0.41
C GLN A 198 9.10 -29.03 1.09
N ALA A 199 8.97 -27.71 1.04
CA ALA A 199 9.93 -26.81 1.63
C ALA A 199 9.62 -26.50 3.11
N GLY A 200 8.42 -26.83 3.61
CA GLY A 200 8.02 -26.45 4.96
C GLY A 200 7.88 -24.93 5.11
N VAL A 201 7.20 -24.29 4.17
CA VAL A 201 7.03 -22.83 4.13
C VAL A 201 6.38 -22.33 5.42
N THR A 202 7.00 -21.33 6.06
CA THR A 202 6.47 -20.75 7.31
C THR A 202 5.79 -19.40 7.09
N VAL A 203 6.16 -18.68 6.04
CA VAL A 203 5.62 -17.35 5.72
C VAL A 203 5.25 -17.29 4.25
N MET A 204 4.05 -16.84 3.95
CA MET A 204 3.67 -16.47 2.58
C MET A 204 3.59 -14.95 2.43
N TYR A 205 4.16 -14.43 1.35
CA TYR A 205 4.12 -13.02 0.99
C TYR A 205 3.53 -12.83 -0.42
N GLY A 206 2.41 -12.08 -0.52
CA GLY A 206 1.58 -12.07 -1.73
C GLY A 206 0.41 -11.07 -1.68
N THR A 207 -0.49 -11.12 -2.67
CA THR A 207 -1.78 -10.43 -2.58
C THR A 207 -2.79 -11.27 -1.79
N ALA A 208 -3.74 -10.62 -1.12
CA ALA A 208 -4.77 -11.33 -0.36
C ALA A 208 -5.67 -12.16 -1.29
N SER A 209 -6.00 -11.63 -2.48
CA SER A 209 -6.74 -12.35 -3.52
C SER A 209 -6.07 -13.67 -3.92
N TYR A 210 -4.76 -13.64 -4.17
CA TYR A 210 -4.03 -14.84 -4.58
C TYR A 210 -3.85 -15.84 -3.45
N MET A 211 -3.66 -15.38 -2.21
CA MET A 211 -3.62 -16.28 -1.05
C MET A 211 -4.95 -17.00 -0.81
N ASN A 212 -6.08 -16.33 -1.03
CA ASN A 212 -7.40 -16.97 -0.98
C ASN A 212 -7.58 -18.02 -2.07
N HIS A 213 -7.12 -17.72 -3.29
CA HIS A 213 -7.09 -18.70 -4.38
C HIS A 213 -6.21 -19.91 -4.03
N LEU A 214 -5.00 -19.69 -3.51
CA LEU A 214 -4.10 -20.76 -3.08
C LEU A 214 -4.70 -21.61 -1.96
N ALA A 215 -5.48 -21.02 -1.04
CA ALA A 215 -6.17 -21.79 -0.01
C ALA A 215 -7.14 -22.80 -0.62
N LYS A 216 -7.95 -22.38 -1.61
CA LYS A 216 -8.86 -23.29 -2.32
C LYS A 216 -8.12 -24.43 -3.03
N ILE A 217 -7.05 -24.10 -3.77
CA ILE A 217 -6.23 -25.12 -4.45
C ILE A 217 -5.56 -26.06 -3.45
N ALA A 218 -5.13 -25.54 -2.29
CA ALA A 218 -4.55 -26.36 -1.24
C ALA A 218 -5.54 -27.36 -0.65
N GLU A 219 -6.80 -26.97 -0.43
CA GLU A 219 -7.88 -27.87 -0.02
C GLU A 219 -8.13 -28.96 -1.08
N GLU A 220 -8.18 -28.58 -2.36
CA GLU A 220 -8.33 -29.52 -3.50
C GLU A 220 -7.16 -30.52 -3.61
N GLU A 221 -5.93 -30.07 -3.32
CA GLU A 221 -4.72 -30.88 -3.26
C GLU A 221 -4.52 -31.63 -1.92
N GLY A 222 -5.57 -31.66 -1.07
CA GLY A 222 -5.59 -32.39 0.19
C GLY A 222 -4.56 -31.90 1.22
N LEU A 223 -4.21 -30.61 1.22
CA LEU A 223 -3.43 -29.97 2.28
C LEU A 223 -4.37 -29.55 3.43
N ASP A 224 -4.14 -30.08 4.62
CA ASP A 224 -4.72 -29.52 5.85
C ASP A 224 -4.01 -28.18 6.14
N LEU A 225 -4.67 -27.08 5.79
CA LEU A 225 -4.11 -25.73 5.88
C LEU A 225 -3.83 -25.31 7.33
N PRO A 226 -4.78 -25.43 8.29
CA PRO A 226 -4.50 -25.11 9.70
C PRO A 226 -3.39 -25.95 10.33
N ALA A 227 -3.16 -27.18 9.84
CA ALA A 227 -2.08 -28.04 10.31
C ALA A 227 -0.76 -27.86 9.51
N SER A 228 -0.72 -26.94 8.54
CA SER A 228 0.48 -26.68 7.75
C SER A 228 1.56 -25.94 8.57
N THR A 229 2.76 -25.80 8.00
CA THR A 229 3.86 -25.04 8.61
C THR A 229 3.67 -23.53 8.53
N VAL A 230 2.69 -23.05 7.75
CA VAL A 230 2.47 -21.62 7.52
C VAL A 230 1.94 -20.98 8.80
N ARG A 231 2.71 -20.05 9.35
CA ARG A 231 2.34 -19.31 10.57
C ARG A 231 1.97 -17.86 10.28
N PHE A 232 2.49 -17.27 9.20
CA PHE A 232 2.24 -15.89 8.80
C PHE A 232 1.82 -15.75 7.34
N LEU A 233 0.82 -14.89 7.13
CA LEU A 233 0.41 -14.37 5.84
C LEU A 233 0.72 -12.87 5.82
N ILE A 234 1.62 -12.43 4.95
CA ILE A 234 1.94 -11.00 4.78
C ILE A 234 1.38 -10.57 3.43
N THR A 235 0.34 -9.74 3.45
CA THR A 235 -0.31 -9.26 2.23
C THR A 235 0.06 -7.83 1.91
N ALA A 236 0.11 -7.50 0.62
CA ALA A 236 0.36 -6.15 0.15
C ALA A 236 -0.31 -5.92 -1.22
N GLY A 237 -0.32 -4.65 -1.67
CA GLY A 237 -0.69 -4.27 -3.04
C GLY A 237 -2.20 -4.19 -3.32
N GLU A 238 -3.03 -4.69 -2.41
CA GLU A 238 -4.49 -4.66 -2.42
C GLU A 238 -5.01 -4.16 -1.08
N MET A 239 -6.23 -3.62 -1.07
CA MET A 239 -6.92 -3.32 0.18
C MET A 239 -7.50 -4.60 0.77
N VAL A 240 -7.25 -4.86 2.05
CA VAL A 240 -7.76 -6.05 2.74
C VAL A 240 -8.88 -5.65 3.70
N SER A 241 -10.09 -6.17 3.46
CA SER A 241 -11.19 -6.02 4.40
C SER A 241 -11.04 -6.94 5.61
N GLU A 242 -11.69 -6.59 6.71
CA GLU A 242 -11.69 -7.40 7.93
C GLU A 242 -12.24 -8.82 7.71
N GLY A 243 -13.21 -8.96 6.81
CA GLY A 243 -13.74 -10.26 6.38
C GLY A 243 -12.70 -11.14 5.69
N ILE A 244 -11.97 -10.60 4.70
CA ILE A 244 -10.87 -11.34 4.03
C ILE A 244 -9.81 -11.75 5.04
N ARG A 245 -9.43 -10.83 5.93
CA ARG A 245 -8.44 -11.11 6.97
C ARG A 245 -8.86 -12.32 7.80
N LYS A 246 -10.06 -12.29 8.39
CA LYS A 246 -10.58 -13.39 9.23
C LYS A 246 -10.70 -14.70 8.45
N GLU A 247 -11.12 -14.63 7.20
CA GLU A 247 -11.22 -15.81 6.33
C GLU A 247 -9.86 -16.45 6.10
N LEU A 248 -8.84 -15.66 5.73
CA LEU A 248 -7.47 -16.13 5.53
C LEU A 248 -6.88 -16.72 6.81
N GLU A 249 -7.04 -16.04 7.94
CA GLU A 249 -6.56 -16.53 9.24
C GLU A 249 -7.22 -17.86 9.62
N ARG A 250 -8.54 -17.98 9.43
CA ARG A 250 -9.28 -19.22 9.70
C ARG A 250 -8.84 -20.36 8.79
N LYS A 251 -8.72 -20.11 7.48
CA LYS A 251 -8.34 -21.13 6.49
C LYS A 251 -6.93 -21.64 6.75
N TRP A 252 -5.96 -20.75 6.98
CA TRP A 252 -4.56 -21.12 7.14
C TRP A 252 -4.16 -21.48 8.57
N GLY A 253 -4.97 -21.16 9.58
CA GLY A 253 -4.53 -21.24 10.98
C GLY A 253 -3.34 -20.31 11.29
N ALA A 254 -3.15 -19.27 10.47
CA ALA A 254 -1.99 -18.38 10.47
C ALA A 254 -2.38 -16.95 10.83
N LYS A 255 -1.46 -16.17 11.40
CA LYS A 255 -1.69 -14.72 11.61
C LYS A 255 -1.58 -13.97 10.28
N HIS A 256 -2.46 -13.01 10.04
CA HIS A 256 -2.41 -12.15 8.87
C HIS A 256 -1.87 -10.76 9.23
N TYR A 257 -0.93 -10.27 8.42
CA TYR A 257 -0.41 -8.91 8.49
C TYR A 257 -0.58 -8.22 7.15
N ASP A 258 -1.06 -6.98 7.21
CA ASP A 258 -1.28 -6.13 6.04
C ASP A 258 -0.16 -5.10 5.99
N LEU A 259 0.43 -4.97 4.80
CA LEU A 259 1.59 -4.16 4.50
C LEU A 259 1.22 -3.16 3.40
N TYR A 260 1.41 -1.88 3.69
CA TYR A 260 1.37 -0.84 2.67
C TYR A 260 2.76 -0.55 2.14
N GLY A 261 2.85 -0.37 0.82
CA GLY A 261 4.04 0.12 0.15
C GLY A 261 3.71 0.49 -1.28
N THR A 262 4.36 1.54 -1.78
CA THR A 262 4.27 1.92 -3.20
C THR A 262 5.62 2.31 -3.74
N VAL A 263 5.87 1.94 -4.99
CA VAL A 263 7.06 2.38 -5.73
C VAL A 263 7.10 3.90 -5.89
N ASP A 264 5.93 4.56 -5.93
CA ASP A 264 5.84 6.03 -6.04
C ASP A 264 6.45 6.75 -4.83
N THR A 265 6.47 6.10 -3.66
CA THR A 265 7.08 6.60 -2.41
C THR A 265 8.41 5.91 -2.11
N MET A 266 9.11 5.50 -3.17
CA MET A 266 10.43 4.86 -3.10
C MET A 266 10.41 3.57 -2.29
N THR A 267 9.33 2.81 -2.40
CA THR A 267 9.13 1.54 -1.70
C THR A 267 9.14 1.67 -0.17
N TRP A 268 9.02 2.88 0.38
CA TRP A 268 8.74 3.06 1.80
C TRP A 268 7.50 2.26 2.18
N SER A 269 7.56 1.59 3.32
CA SER A 269 6.54 0.66 3.77
C SER A 269 6.00 0.99 5.16
N SER A 270 4.82 0.44 5.46
CA SER A 270 4.23 0.40 6.79
C SER A 270 3.50 -0.93 6.97
N VAL A 271 3.36 -1.39 8.21
CA VAL A 271 2.74 -2.69 8.49
C VAL A 271 1.98 -2.68 9.81
N ASN A 272 0.90 -3.45 9.89
CA ASN A 272 0.16 -3.60 11.15
C ASN A 272 0.88 -4.53 12.16
N CYS A 273 0.42 -4.49 13.42
CA CYS A 273 0.99 -5.27 14.51
C CYS A 273 -0.10 -6.01 15.28
N ASP A 274 0.29 -6.93 16.16
CA ASP A 274 -0.63 -7.77 16.92
C ASP A 274 -1.73 -7.00 17.65
N HIS A 275 -1.40 -5.85 18.22
CA HIS A 275 -2.36 -4.99 18.93
C HIS A 275 -3.17 -4.09 18.00
N SER A 276 -2.53 -3.52 16.97
CA SER A 276 -3.27 -2.66 16.04
C SER A 276 -4.28 -3.45 15.22
N ARG A 277 -4.08 -4.77 15.04
CA ARG A 277 -5.09 -5.71 14.53
C ARG A 277 -6.38 -5.76 15.37
N ALA A 278 -6.32 -5.55 16.68
CA ALA A 278 -7.41 -5.89 17.60
C ALA A 278 -8.38 -4.74 17.94
N GLU A 279 -7.98 -3.47 17.77
CA GLU A 279 -8.60 -2.36 18.53
C GLU A 279 -9.65 -1.52 17.78
N HIS A 280 -9.77 -1.64 16.46
CA HIS A 280 -10.64 -0.74 15.66
C HIS A 280 -11.55 -1.42 14.64
N GLY A 281 -11.62 -2.76 14.64
CA GLY A 281 -12.20 -3.51 13.52
C GLY A 281 -11.45 -3.28 12.19
N ARG A 282 -10.26 -2.66 12.24
CA ARG A 282 -9.48 -2.17 11.11
C ARG A 282 -8.02 -1.85 11.56
N PRO A 283 -7.01 -2.63 11.16
CA PRO A 283 -5.64 -2.47 11.65
C PRO A 283 -4.98 -1.17 11.20
N GLY A 284 -4.46 -0.38 12.15
CA GLY A 284 -3.52 0.70 11.85
C GLY A 284 -2.11 0.14 11.56
N MET A 285 -1.45 0.64 10.52
CA MET A 285 -0.10 0.25 10.10
C MET A 285 0.93 1.23 10.64
N HIS A 286 1.96 0.75 11.35
CA HIS A 286 3.00 1.61 11.89
C HIS A 286 3.85 2.23 10.77
N VAL A 287 3.98 3.55 10.82
CA VAL A 287 4.77 4.37 9.90
C VAL A 287 6.23 4.36 10.38
N TRP A 288 7.17 3.98 9.52
CA TRP A 288 8.61 4.07 9.81
C TRP A 288 9.10 5.52 9.72
N GLU A 289 8.80 6.28 10.77
CA GLU A 289 8.97 7.73 10.88
C GLU A 289 10.42 8.25 10.79
N ASP A 290 11.40 7.36 10.93
CA ASP A 290 12.82 7.61 10.71
C ASP A 290 13.24 7.49 9.23
N PHE A 291 12.44 6.84 8.38
CA PHE A 291 12.63 6.75 6.92
C PHE A 291 11.68 7.63 6.11
N GLY A 292 10.56 8.05 6.71
CA GLY A 292 9.60 8.93 6.08
C GLY A 292 8.38 9.19 6.95
N ILE A 293 7.69 10.28 6.67
CA ILE A 293 6.49 10.73 7.39
C ILE A 293 5.28 10.79 6.47
N ILE A 294 4.10 10.70 7.08
CA ILE A 294 2.80 10.88 6.42
C ILE A 294 2.14 12.16 6.94
N GLU A 295 1.69 13.01 6.02
CA GLU A 295 0.69 14.05 6.27
C GLU A 295 -0.64 13.61 5.66
N VAL A 296 -1.75 13.87 6.36
CA VAL A 296 -3.10 13.71 5.81
C VAL A 296 -3.66 15.10 5.55
N LEU A 297 -3.89 15.43 4.28
CA LEU A 297 -4.31 16.76 3.85
C LEU A 297 -5.78 16.77 3.42
N ASN A 298 -6.51 17.81 3.78
CA ASN A 298 -7.86 18.08 3.26
C ASN A 298 -7.81 18.71 1.86
N GLU A 299 -8.99 19.00 1.30
CA GLU A 299 -9.13 19.59 -0.05
C GLU A 299 -8.46 20.97 -0.19
N ASN A 300 -8.22 21.67 0.92
CA ASN A 300 -7.54 22.97 0.96
C ASN A 300 -6.02 22.84 1.18
N GLY A 301 -5.47 21.62 1.17
CA GLY A 301 -4.04 21.36 1.40
C GLY A 301 -3.60 21.51 2.86
N LYS A 302 -4.52 21.64 3.82
CA LYS A 302 -4.22 21.72 5.26
C LYS A 302 -4.26 20.35 5.91
N ARG A 303 -3.42 20.12 6.93
CA ARG A 303 -3.46 18.88 7.72
C ARG A 303 -4.83 18.69 8.36
N THR A 304 -5.33 17.47 8.32
CA THR A 304 -6.55 17.05 9.04
C THR A 304 -6.26 16.83 10.52
N ALA A 305 -7.31 16.76 11.34
CA ALA A 305 -7.18 16.33 12.73
C ALA A 305 -6.76 14.84 12.83
N ASN A 306 -6.27 14.44 14.00
CA ASN A 306 -5.97 13.03 14.27
C ASN A 306 -7.22 12.18 14.05
N ARG A 307 -7.07 11.02 13.38
CA ARG A 307 -8.16 10.12 12.94
C ARG A 307 -9.16 10.74 11.96
N GLU A 308 -8.93 11.97 11.50
CA GLU A 308 -9.68 12.57 10.39
C GLU A 308 -9.00 12.22 9.07
N TYR A 309 -9.86 12.05 8.09
CA TYR A 309 -9.65 11.23 6.92
C TYR A 309 -9.49 12.16 5.72
N GLY A 310 -8.39 12.05 4.97
CA GLY A 310 -8.03 12.96 3.88
C GLY A 310 -7.04 12.32 2.91
N ASN A 311 -6.38 13.13 2.09
CA ASN A 311 -5.43 12.68 1.10
C ASN A 311 -4.04 12.46 1.70
N MET A 312 -3.49 11.26 1.51
CA MET A 312 -2.17 10.91 2.00
C MET A 312 -1.08 11.62 1.19
N THR A 313 -0.22 12.33 1.89
CA THR A 313 0.95 13.01 1.35
C THR A 313 2.18 12.49 2.07
N VAL A 314 3.11 11.90 1.32
CA VAL A 314 4.27 11.21 1.88
C VAL A 314 5.51 12.06 1.66
N THR A 315 6.32 12.18 2.72
CA THR A 315 7.72 12.58 2.61
C THR A 315 8.60 11.41 2.99
N SER A 316 9.27 10.81 2.00
CA SER A 316 10.17 9.68 2.17
C SER A 316 11.57 10.06 1.72
N TRP A 317 12.54 9.71 2.55
CA TRP A 317 13.97 9.86 2.29
C TRP A 317 14.68 8.51 2.38
N ALA A 318 13.94 7.40 2.19
CA ALA A 318 14.50 6.06 2.19
C ALA A 318 15.57 5.85 1.11
N TRP A 319 15.47 6.58 -0.01
CA TRP A 319 16.44 6.63 -1.10
C TRP A 319 16.99 8.05 -1.23
N LYS A 320 18.31 8.17 -1.18
CA LYS A 320 19.03 9.43 -1.29
C LYS A 320 19.00 9.97 -2.72
N ASN A 321 18.98 9.12 -3.75
CA ASN A 321 19.04 9.60 -5.13
C ASN A 321 17.68 10.02 -5.71
N SER A 322 16.57 9.72 -5.05
CA SER A 322 15.24 10.18 -5.47
C SER A 322 14.23 10.32 -4.33
N PRO A 323 14.55 11.08 -3.26
CA PRO A 323 13.59 11.39 -2.20
C PRO A 323 12.28 11.92 -2.77
N ARG A 324 11.19 11.59 -2.09
CA ARG A 324 9.83 12.03 -2.42
C ARG A 324 9.41 12.96 -1.31
N ILE A 325 9.46 14.26 -1.54
CA ILE A 325 9.12 15.28 -0.55
C ILE A 325 7.72 15.80 -0.87
N ARG A 326 6.80 15.66 0.07
CA ARG A 326 5.37 16.01 -0.06
C ARG A 326 4.72 15.46 -1.33
N PHE A 327 4.98 14.21 -1.64
CA PHE A 327 4.34 13.52 -2.74
C PHE A 327 2.92 13.10 -2.32
N SER A 328 1.91 13.71 -2.95
CA SER A 328 0.51 13.33 -2.82
C SER A 328 0.30 11.98 -3.50
N THR A 329 0.01 10.95 -2.70
CA THR A 329 -0.19 9.61 -3.26
C THR A 329 -1.51 9.55 -4.00
N GLY A 330 -2.55 10.22 -3.48
CA GLY A 330 -3.95 10.08 -3.91
C GLY A 330 -4.68 8.97 -3.16
N ASP A 331 -4.07 8.33 -2.15
CA ASP A 331 -4.74 7.38 -1.27
C ASP A 331 -5.46 8.14 -0.16
N ARG A 332 -6.70 7.75 0.14
CA ARG A 332 -7.50 8.38 1.17
C ARG A 332 -7.36 7.63 2.49
N VAL A 333 -6.66 8.24 3.45
CA VAL A 333 -6.30 7.62 4.73
C VAL A 333 -6.61 8.55 5.90
N ALA A 334 -6.52 8.03 7.11
CA ALA A 334 -6.38 8.81 8.32
C ALA A 334 -5.12 8.34 9.06
N VAL A 335 -4.65 9.11 10.03
CA VAL A 335 -3.55 8.71 10.91
C VAL A 335 -4.01 8.66 12.36
N ASP A 336 -3.34 7.87 13.17
CA ASP A 336 -3.52 7.80 14.61
C ASP A 336 -2.18 7.90 15.35
N ASP A 337 -1.97 9.03 16.01
CA ASP A 337 -0.77 9.32 16.80
C ASP A 337 -0.84 8.79 18.25
N THR A 338 -1.94 8.14 18.64
CA THR A 338 -2.04 7.55 19.98
C THR A 338 -1.06 6.39 20.14
N PRO A 339 -0.31 6.30 21.26
CA PRO A 339 0.59 5.19 21.53
C PRO A 339 -0.09 3.84 21.38
N CYS A 340 0.58 2.93 20.68
CA CYS A 340 0.03 1.60 20.46
C CYS A 340 0.34 0.70 21.66
N LYS A 341 -0.61 -0.19 22.00
CA LYS A 341 -0.42 -1.20 23.05
C LYS A 341 0.75 -2.17 22.80
N CYS A 342 1.30 -2.19 21.58
CA CYS A 342 2.55 -2.89 21.27
C CYS A 342 3.82 -2.21 21.85
N GLY A 343 3.67 -1.09 22.56
CA GLY A 343 4.76 -0.34 23.19
C GLY A 343 5.41 0.71 22.28
N ARG A 344 4.97 0.85 21.03
CA ARG A 344 5.52 1.82 20.08
C ARG A 344 4.72 3.10 20.03
N ASN A 345 5.45 4.21 19.91
CA ASN A 345 4.94 5.57 19.82
C ASN A 345 4.92 6.11 18.38
N LEU A 346 5.06 5.22 17.39
CA LEU A 346 4.98 5.58 15.98
C LEU A 346 3.53 5.88 15.57
N THR A 347 3.36 6.88 14.71
CA THR A 347 2.10 7.14 14.02
C THR A 347 1.62 5.87 13.32
N ARG A 348 0.32 5.62 13.39
CA ARG A 348 -0.32 4.52 12.66
C ARG A 348 -1.14 5.08 11.51
N MET A 349 -0.87 4.63 10.29
CA MET A 349 -1.74 4.85 9.15
C MET A 349 -2.98 3.97 9.30
N LEU A 350 -4.15 4.58 9.37
CA LEU A 350 -5.43 3.88 9.38
C LEU A 350 -5.79 3.38 7.97
N PRO A 351 -6.64 2.36 7.86
CA PRO A 351 -6.92 1.71 6.58
C PRO A 351 -7.34 2.67 5.47
N ILE A 352 -6.80 2.41 4.29
CA ILE A 352 -7.04 3.18 3.09
C ILE A 352 -8.49 2.98 2.65
N GLN A 353 -9.28 4.04 2.57
CA GLN A 353 -10.68 3.92 2.11
C GLN A 353 -10.79 3.73 0.59
N GLY A 354 -9.73 4.05 -0.14
CA GLY A 354 -9.65 4.00 -1.59
C GLY A 354 -8.79 5.13 -2.11
N ARG A 355 -8.81 5.35 -3.42
CA ARG A 355 -8.18 6.51 -4.04
C ARG A 355 -9.12 7.70 -4.00
N VAL A 356 -8.59 8.91 -3.79
CA VAL A 356 -9.36 10.15 -3.96
C VAL A 356 -9.84 10.30 -5.40
N ASP A 357 -9.06 9.79 -6.36
CA ASP A 357 -9.39 9.80 -7.80
C ASP A 357 -10.47 8.77 -8.18
N ASP A 358 -10.60 7.68 -7.40
CA ASP A 358 -11.62 6.62 -7.63
C ASP A 358 -12.89 6.85 -6.78
N MET A 359 -12.94 7.95 -6.03
CA MET A 359 -14.11 8.31 -5.23
C MET A 359 -15.29 8.63 -6.14
N ILE A 360 -16.39 7.91 -5.95
CA ILE A 360 -17.64 8.23 -6.61
C ILE A 360 -18.27 9.42 -5.91
N ARG A 361 -18.57 10.48 -6.65
CA ARG A 361 -19.52 11.52 -6.24
C ARG A 361 -20.86 11.26 -6.91
N ILE A 362 -21.88 10.86 -6.17
CA ILE A 362 -23.24 10.68 -6.69
C ILE A 362 -24.26 11.31 -5.73
N LYS A 363 -25.17 12.14 -6.24
CA LYS A 363 -26.23 12.80 -5.44
C LYS A 363 -25.70 13.49 -4.16
N GLY A 364 -24.53 14.13 -4.26
CA GLY A 364 -23.87 14.81 -3.13
C GLY A 364 -23.20 13.88 -2.11
N GLN A 365 -23.20 12.57 -2.32
CA GLN A 365 -22.56 11.58 -1.48
C GLN A 365 -21.21 11.14 -2.07
N ASN A 366 -20.22 10.97 -1.20
CA ASN A 366 -18.90 10.43 -1.54
C ASN A 366 -18.87 8.94 -1.18
N ILE A 367 -18.80 8.08 -2.20
CA ILE A 367 -18.80 6.63 -2.03
C ILE A 367 -17.45 6.07 -2.50
N PHE A 368 -16.81 5.29 -1.62
CA PHE A 368 -15.54 4.63 -1.90
C PHE A 368 -15.73 3.14 -2.18
N PRO A 369 -14.92 2.53 -3.07
CA PRO A 369 -14.98 1.11 -3.36
C PRO A 369 -14.96 0.21 -2.12
N MET A 370 -14.09 0.51 -1.16
CA MET A 370 -13.98 -0.27 0.09
C MET A 370 -15.27 -0.26 0.91
N GLY A 371 -16.00 0.86 0.91
CA GLY A 371 -17.27 0.92 1.63
C GLY A 371 -18.25 -0.12 1.09
N ILE A 372 -18.33 -0.22 -0.25
CA ILE A 372 -19.23 -1.16 -0.93
C ILE A 372 -18.81 -2.60 -0.62
N GLU A 373 -17.52 -2.90 -0.66
CA GLU A 373 -16.99 -4.23 -0.33
C GLU A 373 -17.31 -4.66 1.11
N ASP A 374 -17.15 -3.77 2.08
CA ASP A 374 -17.48 -4.04 3.48
C ASP A 374 -18.98 -4.28 3.67
N LEU A 375 -19.82 -3.52 2.97
CA LEU A 375 -21.27 -3.70 2.99
C LEU A 375 -21.65 -5.10 2.50
N LEU A 376 -21.16 -5.49 1.31
CA LEU A 376 -21.50 -6.78 0.70
C LEU A 376 -21.02 -7.96 1.54
N LYS A 377 -19.81 -7.87 2.10
CA LYS A 377 -19.28 -8.92 2.99
C LYS A 377 -20.03 -9.03 4.32
N SER A 378 -20.62 -7.95 4.82
CA SER A 378 -21.40 -7.99 6.07
C SER A 378 -22.74 -8.75 5.94
N MET A 379 -23.13 -9.12 4.72
CA MET A 379 -24.39 -9.82 4.45
C MET A 379 -24.28 -11.34 4.64
N GLU A 380 -23.08 -11.87 4.91
CA GLU A 380 -22.84 -13.32 5.12
C GLU A 380 -23.40 -14.22 4.00
N CYS A 381 -23.44 -13.71 2.77
CA CYS A 381 -23.87 -14.43 1.57
C CYS A 381 -22.69 -14.66 0.61
N ASP A 382 -22.80 -15.69 -0.24
CA ASP A 382 -21.74 -16.14 -1.17
C ASP A 382 -21.61 -15.21 -2.39
N ILE A 383 -21.34 -13.92 -2.15
CA ILE A 383 -21.02 -12.96 -3.20
C ILE A 383 -19.57 -13.19 -3.62
N SER A 384 -19.39 -13.63 -4.86
CA SER A 384 -18.07 -13.98 -5.40
C SER A 384 -17.32 -12.77 -5.94
N GLU A 385 -17.97 -11.90 -6.70
CA GLU A 385 -17.42 -10.64 -7.23
C GLU A 385 -18.50 -9.57 -7.37
N TYR A 386 -18.07 -8.31 -7.54
CA TYR A 386 -18.98 -7.21 -7.87
C TYR A 386 -18.32 -6.15 -8.76
N VAL A 387 -19.14 -5.42 -9.50
CA VAL A 387 -18.75 -4.23 -10.26
C VAL A 387 -19.78 -3.12 -10.12
N VAL A 388 -19.29 -1.89 -10.06
CA VAL A 388 -20.09 -0.67 -9.98
C VAL A 388 -19.91 0.12 -11.26
N GLU A 389 -21.02 0.45 -11.90
CA GLU A 389 -21.04 1.30 -13.09
C GLU A 389 -21.89 2.52 -12.80
N ILE A 390 -21.40 3.70 -13.20
CA ILE A 390 -22.14 4.95 -13.03
C ILE A 390 -22.32 5.56 -14.39
N GLU A 391 -23.54 5.93 -14.70
CA GLU A 391 -23.91 6.54 -15.97
C GLU A 391 -24.92 7.66 -15.73
N ARG A 392 -25.09 8.49 -16.75
CA ARG A 392 -26.10 9.54 -16.73
C ARG A 392 -27.26 9.11 -17.62
N CYS A 393 -28.37 8.74 -17.00
CA CYS A 393 -29.60 8.33 -17.67
C CYS A 393 -30.67 9.40 -17.42
N ASP A 394 -31.27 9.91 -18.49
CA ASP A 394 -32.33 10.94 -18.44
C ASP A 394 -31.98 12.15 -17.57
N GLY A 395 -30.71 12.58 -17.63
CA GLY A 395 -30.20 13.73 -16.88
C GLY A 395 -29.86 13.46 -15.42
N MET A 396 -30.13 12.26 -14.89
CA MET A 396 -29.83 11.84 -13.53
C MET A 396 -28.65 10.85 -13.48
N ASP A 397 -27.86 10.94 -12.41
CA ASP A 397 -26.83 9.94 -12.12
C ASP A 397 -27.49 8.64 -11.65
N GLN A 398 -27.19 7.56 -12.35
CA GLN A 398 -27.63 6.20 -12.03
C GLN A 398 -26.42 5.36 -11.65
N LEU A 399 -26.47 4.72 -10.48
CA LEU A 399 -25.46 3.77 -10.03
C LEU A 399 -26.02 2.35 -10.17
N THR A 400 -25.34 1.54 -10.95
CA THR A 400 -25.64 0.12 -11.14
C THR A 400 -24.60 -0.71 -10.40
N LEU A 401 -25.05 -1.53 -9.46
CA LEU A 401 -24.26 -2.50 -8.72
C LEU A 401 -24.57 -3.90 -9.26
N THR A 402 -23.62 -4.47 -10.00
CA THR A 402 -23.72 -5.83 -10.53
C THR A 402 -22.96 -6.78 -9.61
N ILE A 403 -23.62 -7.85 -9.15
CA ILE A 403 -23.13 -8.78 -8.14
C ILE A 403 -23.15 -10.20 -8.69
N GLU A 404 -22.05 -10.92 -8.52
CA GLU A 404 -21.96 -12.34 -8.86
C GLU A 404 -22.43 -13.22 -7.70
N HIS A 405 -23.59 -13.86 -7.86
CA HIS A 405 -24.18 -14.74 -6.85
C HIS A 405 -24.99 -15.87 -7.52
N ASN A 406 -24.92 -17.08 -6.94
CA ASN A 406 -25.59 -18.27 -7.50
C ASN A 406 -27.12 -18.23 -7.41
N ILE A 407 -27.66 -17.45 -6.46
CA ILE A 407 -29.10 -17.35 -6.17
C ILE A 407 -29.50 -15.89 -6.15
N GLY A 408 -30.21 -15.41 -7.17
CA GLY A 408 -30.81 -14.08 -7.17
C GLY A 408 -32.32 -14.19 -7.05
N ASN A 409 -32.90 -13.58 -6.01
CA ASN A 409 -34.33 -13.29 -5.95
C ASN A 409 -34.56 -11.80 -5.64
N ASP A 410 -35.79 -11.35 -5.79
CA ASP A 410 -36.14 -9.93 -5.59
C ASP A 410 -35.88 -9.49 -4.14
N ASP A 411 -36.10 -10.37 -3.16
CA ASP A 411 -35.85 -10.11 -1.75
C ASP A 411 -34.36 -9.81 -1.47
N PHE A 412 -33.44 -10.56 -2.06
CA PHE A 412 -32.00 -10.33 -1.93
C PHE A 412 -31.56 -9.01 -2.56
N SER A 413 -32.11 -8.71 -3.74
CA SER A 413 -31.85 -7.42 -4.40
C SER A 413 -32.35 -6.25 -3.55
N GLU A 414 -33.50 -6.40 -2.90
CA GLU A 414 -34.10 -5.39 -2.04
C GLU A 414 -33.31 -5.21 -0.73
N ASP A 415 -32.82 -6.30 -0.12
CA ASP A 415 -31.92 -6.21 1.05
C ASP A 415 -30.64 -5.44 0.71
N ILE A 416 -30.02 -5.72 -0.45
CA ILE A 416 -28.85 -4.98 -0.92
C ILE A 416 -29.19 -3.49 -1.09
N ARG A 417 -30.31 -3.16 -1.74
CA ARG A 417 -30.75 -1.76 -1.93
C ARG A 417 -30.93 -1.04 -0.60
N ASN A 418 -31.60 -1.69 0.36
CA ASN A 418 -31.88 -1.13 1.68
C ASN A 418 -30.59 -0.88 2.48
N ARG A 419 -29.69 -1.85 2.51
CA ARG A 419 -28.39 -1.73 3.18
C ARG A 419 -27.50 -0.69 2.53
N PHE A 420 -27.48 -0.63 1.19
CA PHE A 420 -26.72 0.36 0.45
C PHE A 420 -27.26 1.77 0.69
N ASN A 421 -28.59 1.94 0.67
CA ASN A 421 -29.25 3.20 1.00
C ASN A 421 -28.94 3.63 2.44
N TYR A 422 -29.09 2.73 3.41
CA TYR A 422 -28.76 3.01 4.81
C TYR A 422 -27.31 3.45 4.99
N ARG A 423 -26.36 2.80 4.29
CA ARG A 423 -24.92 3.05 4.48
C ARG A 423 -24.40 4.27 3.73
N PHE A 424 -24.92 4.53 2.53
CA PHE A 424 -24.39 5.53 1.59
C PHE A 424 -25.38 6.64 1.22
N ASN A 425 -26.63 6.57 1.70
CA ASN A 425 -27.70 7.49 1.36
C ASN A 425 -27.95 7.59 -0.17
N VAL A 426 -27.74 6.47 -0.88
CA VAL A 426 -27.97 6.32 -2.33
C VAL A 426 -28.60 4.95 -2.56
N THR A 427 -29.58 4.87 -3.46
CA THR A 427 -30.16 3.57 -3.84
C THR A 427 -29.59 3.13 -5.19
N PRO A 428 -28.88 1.99 -5.25
CA PRO A 428 -28.36 1.44 -6.51
C PRO A 428 -29.46 0.73 -7.30
N GLN A 429 -29.29 0.65 -8.62
CA GLN A 429 -29.86 -0.46 -9.38
C GLN A 429 -29.02 -1.71 -9.12
N VAL A 430 -29.65 -2.79 -8.69
CA VAL A 430 -28.97 -4.06 -8.39
C VAL A 430 -29.19 -5.03 -9.53
N LYS A 431 -28.11 -5.58 -10.07
CA LYS A 431 -28.13 -6.66 -11.07
C LYS A 431 -27.43 -7.87 -10.48
N ILE A 432 -28.08 -9.02 -10.48
CA ILE A 432 -27.48 -10.27 -10.02
C ILE A 432 -27.16 -11.11 -11.25
N VAL A 433 -25.92 -11.58 -11.33
CA VAL A 433 -25.42 -12.38 -12.45
C VAL A 433 -24.75 -13.66 -11.92
N PRO A 434 -24.66 -14.73 -12.73
CA PRO A 434 -23.92 -15.93 -12.33
C PRO A 434 -22.43 -15.65 -12.09
N PRO A 435 -21.74 -16.42 -11.21
CA PRO A 435 -20.30 -16.31 -11.03
C PRO A 435 -19.50 -16.41 -12.34
N GLY A 436 -18.49 -15.56 -12.48
CA GLY A 436 -17.65 -15.39 -13.67
C GLY A 436 -18.15 -14.35 -14.69
N SER A 437 -19.37 -13.83 -14.55
CA SER A 437 -19.99 -12.94 -15.55
C SER A 437 -19.38 -11.53 -15.62
N THR A 438 -18.71 -11.07 -14.56
CA THR A 438 -18.10 -9.74 -14.48
C THR A 438 -16.62 -9.72 -14.87
N ALA A 439 -16.01 -10.88 -15.10
CA ALA A 439 -14.57 -11.01 -15.34
C ALA A 439 -14.06 -10.20 -16.55
N GLU A 440 -14.87 -10.08 -17.62
CA GLU A 440 -14.51 -9.27 -18.79
C GLU A 440 -14.51 -7.77 -18.49
N ILE A 441 -15.40 -7.31 -17.60
CA ILE A 441 -15.52 -5.91 -17.21
C ILE A 441 -14.41 -5.55 -16.24
N THR A 442 -14.19 -6.38 -15.23
CA THR A 442 -13.28 -6.10 -14.11
C THR A 442 -11.82 -6.44 -14.41
N GLY A 443 -11.58 -7.26 -15.43
CA GLY A 443 -10.27 -7.84 -15.74
C GLY A 443 -9.83 -8.92 -14.75
N ALA A 444 -10.73 -9.41 -13.88
CA ALA A 444 -10.44 -10.45 -12.91
C ALA A 444 -9.84 -11.70 -13.58
N GLY A 445 -8.71 -12.19 -13.05
CA GLY A 445 -7.95 -13.30 -13.62
C GLY A 445 -6.95 -12.93 -14.72
N LYS A 446 -7.06 -11.75 -15.35
CA LYS A 446 -6.10 -11.25 -16.36
C LYS A 446 -5.21 -10.14 -15.78
N GLU A 447 -5.82 -9.17 -15.11
CA GLU A 447 -5.16 -8.01 -14.53
C GLU A 447 -4.54 -8.28 -13.16
N THR A 448 -3.52 -7.50 -12.80
CA THR A 448 -2.86 -7.62 -11.47
C THR A 448 -3.65 -6.89 -10.38
N LYS A 449 -4.47 -5.90 -10.75
CA LYS A 449 -5.35 -5.16 -9.84
C LYS A 449 -6.74 -5.07 -10.47
N VAL A 450 -7.74 -5.62 -9.80
CA VAL A 450 -9.12 -5.63 -10.26
C VAL A 450 -9.72 -4.23 -10.11
N LYS A 451 -10.22 -3.65 -11.20
CA LYS A 451 -10.94 -2.37 -11.16
C LYS A 451 -12.42 -2.66 -10.95
N ARG A 452 -12.99 -2.13 -9.86
CA ARG A 452 -14.39 -2.41 -9.48
C ARG A 452 -15.37 -1.27 -9.78
N ILE A 453 -14.89 -0.10 -10.17
CA ILE A 453 -15.73 1.08 -10.40
C ILE A 453 -15.45 1.68 -11.76
N PHE A 454 -16.51 1.87 -12.54
CA PHE A 454 -16.48 2.45 -13.87
C PHE A 454 -17.42 3.65 -13.92
N ASP A 455 -16.85 4.85 -13.86
CA ASP A 455 -17.59 6.09 -14.08
C ASP A 455 -17.66 6.39 -15.58
N LYS A 456 -18.82 6.14 -16.18
CA LYS A 456 -19.14 6.35 -17.60
C LYS A 456 -19.78 7.71 -17.86
N ARG A 457 -19.94 8.56 -16.85
CA ARG A 457 -20.46 9.92 -17.05
C ARG A 457 -19.48 10.71 -17.92
N ILE A 458 -20.02 11.48 -18.87
CA ILE A 458 -19.21 12.40 -19.66
C ILE A 458 -18.61 13.43 -18.70
N LYS A 459 -17.27 13.41 -18.54
CA LYS A 459 -16.56 14.47 -17.82
C LYS A 459 -16.70 15.75 -18.62
N VAL A 460 -17.60 16.63 -18.20
CA VAL A 460 -17.61 18.02 -18.65
C VAL A 460 -16.34 18.63 -18.07
N ASN A 461 -15.32 18.84 -18.90
CA ASN A 461 -14.13 19.60 -18.49
C ASN A 461 -14.60 20.98 -18.02
N SER A 462 -14.43 21.26 -16.73
CA SER A 462 -14.54 22.59 -16.15
C SER A 462 -13.17 23.07 -15.75
#